data_AF-A0A378ADZ1-F1
#
_entry.id   AF-A0A378ADZ1-F1
#
_cell.length_a   1.000
_cell.length_b   1.000
_cell.length_c   1.000
_cell.angle_alpha   90.00
_cell.angle_beta   90.00
_cell.angle_gamma   90.00
#
_symmetry.space_group_name_H-M   'P 1'
#
loop_
_entity.id
_entity.type
_entity.pdbx_description
1 polymer ?
#
loop_
_entity_poly.entity_id
_entity_poly.type
_entity_poly.pdbx_seq_one_letter_code
_entity_poly.pdbx_strand_id
1 'polypeptide(L)'
;MRVLPRVKRRWRWLAAFIFLLWLAVLAADRLWPLPLHDVTPARVVVAEDGTPLWRFADAQGVWRYPVTLADVSPRYLQALIQYEDRWFWRHPGVNPFAVLRAAWQDLTSGRVISGGSTLTMQVARLLDPHPRTFGGKLRQLWRALQLEWHLSKSDILTLYLNRAPFGGTLQGIGAASWAYLGKPPASLSYGEAALLAVLPQAPSRLRPDRWPQRAQAARDKVLTRMVSQGVWPEQAVKEAMEEPVWLFPRQMPQLAPLFSRRALATSRDEKVVTTLDAGLQRQLEDLALNWKSRLPPRSSLAMVVVDHTDMKVRGWVGSADITDDSRFGHIDMVSAVRSPGSVLKPFIYAMAMDEGLIHPASLLQDVPRRFSDYRPGNFDSGFHGPVSASEALVRSLNLPAVQVLEAYGPKRFAANLRNAGLPLTLPAGAEPNLSLILGGAGARLEDIVAAYSAFARHGKAARLRLKPSDPLTERALMSPGAAWIVRRILAGEAHRFPMPRCRRRCRWRGKPAPATAIATRGRSASCAISDRHLDRAPGRYAGGGPVWLRQRRTAAQPGQ
;
A
#
# COMPACT_ATOMS: atom_id res chain seq x y z
N MET A 1 -81.68 11.28 21.46
CA MET A 1 -80.42 11.23 20.68
C MET A 1 -79.24 11.77 21.50
N ARG A 2 -78.48 10.93 22.22
CA ARG A 2 -77.19 11.31 22.87
C ARG A 2 -76.25 10.10 22.90
N VAL A 3 -75.50 9.85 21.82
CA VAL A 3 -74.52 8.73 21.75
C VAL A 3 -73.08 9.24 21.47
N LEU A 4 -72.87 10.54 21.30
CA LEU A 4 -71.59 11.09 20.79
C LEU A 4 -70.44 11.43 21.79
N PRO A 5 -70.55 11.41 23.15
CA PRO A 5 -69.41 11.77 24.00
C PRO A 5 -68.44 10.61 24.31
N ARG A 6 -68.90 9.34 24.25
CA ARG A 6 -68.05 8.17 24.60
C ARG A 6 -67.03 7.82 23.51
N VAL A 7 -67.35 8.10 22.24
CA VAL A 7 -66.46 7.80 21.10
C VAL A 7 -65.23 8.71 21.13
N LYS A 8 -65.40 10.03 21.31
CA LYS A 8 -64.27 10.99 21.39
C LYS A 8 -63.26 10.68 22.51
N ARG A 9 -63.72 10.13 23.64
CA ARG A 9 -62.84 9.72 24.76
C ARG A 9 -62.00 8.49 24.40
N ARG A 10 -62.56 7.51 23.67
CA ARG A 10 -61.82 6.31 23.21
C ARG A 10 -60.73 6.67 22.19
N TRP A 11 -61.00 7.59 21.26
CA TRP A 11 -59.99 8.08 20.32
C TRP A 11 -58.86 8.84 21.00
N ARG A 12 -59.14 9.61 22.06
CA ARG A 12 -58.09 10.27 22.87
C ARG A 12 -57.19 9.27 23.61
N TRP A 13 -57.77 8.22 24.19
CA TRP A 13 -56.98 7.14 24.81
C TRP A 13 -56.16 6.36 23.81
N LEU A 14 -56.71 6.08 22.62
CA LEU A 14 -55.98 5.43 21.53
C LEU A 14 -54.82 6.31 21.05
N ALA A 15 -55.05 7.61 20.84
CA ALA A 15 -54.00 8.56 20.45
C ALA A 15 -52.91 8.68 21.53
N ALA A 16 -53.30 8.78 22.81
CA ALA A 16 -52.35 8.81 23.92
C ALA A 16 -51.54 7.51 24.02
N PHE A 17 -52.17 6.35 23.81
CA PHE A 17 -51.49 5.05 23.78
C PHE A 17 -50.50 4.96 22.62
N ILE A 18 -50.89 5.36 21.40
CA ILE A 18 -49.99 5.40 20.24
C ILE A 18 -48.82 6.36 20.49
N PHE A 19 -49.07 7.53 21.08
CA PHE A 19 -48.03 8.49 21.42
C PHE A 19 -47.06 7.96 22.49
N LEU A 20 -47.57 7.33 23.55
CA LEU A 20 -46.75 6.67 24.57
C LEU A 20 -45.94 5.50 23.98
N LEU A 21 -46.53 4.72 23.09
CA LEU A 21 -45.83 3.65 22.37
C LEU A 21 -44.71 4.20 21.50
N TRP A 22 -44.96 5.31 20.80
CA TRP A 22 -43.95 5.99 19.99
C TRP A 22 -42.81 6.56 20.85
N LEU A 23 -43.13 7.18 22.00
CA LEU A 23 -42.12 7.62 22.97
C LEU A 23 -41.32 6.44 23.54
N ALA A 24 -41.96 5.31 23.84
CA ALA A 24 -41.28 4.12 24.32
C ALA A 24 -40.32 3.54 23.27
N VAL A 25 -40.71 3.55 21.99
CA VAL A 25 -39.87 3.15 20.85
C VAL A 25 -38.65 4.07 20.70
N LEU A 26 -38.84 5.39 20.81
CA LEU A 26 -37.74 6.36 20.80
C LEU A 26 -36.80 6.21 22.01
N ALA A 27 -37.36 5.99 23.20
CA ALA A 27 -36.58 5.74 24.40
C ALA A 27 -35.77 4.45 24.26
N ALA A 28 -36.36 3.37 23.73
CA ALA A 28 -35.68 2.11 23.48
C ALA A 28 -34.55 2.27 22.44
N ASP A 29 -34.77 3.03 21.37
CA ASP A 29 -33.73 3.34 20.37
C ASP A 29 -32.53 4.07 20.99
N ARG A 30 -32.79 5.03 21.89
CA ARG A 30 -31.76 5.82 22.57
C ARG A 30 -31.04 5.06 23.68
N LEU A 31 -31.75 4.19 24.41
CA LEU A 31 -31.19 3.34 25.46
C LEU A 31 -30.35 2.20 24.89
N TRP A 32 -30.70 1.70 23.70
CA TRP A 32 -29.97 0.65 23.00
C TRP A 32 -29.51 1.14 21.61
N PRO A 33 -28.45 1.96 21.54
CA PRO A 33 -27.94 2.45 20.27
C PRO A 33 -27.43 1.31 19.36
N LEU A 34 -27.40 1.56 18.05
CA LEU A 34 -26.88 0.62 17.06
C LEU A 34 -25.34 0.52 17.15
N PRO A 35 -24.76 -0.69 17.28
CA PRO A 35 -23.31 -0.87 17.29
C PRO A 35 -22.76 -0.84 15.85
N LEU A 36 -22.64 0.35 15.25
CA LEU A 36 -22.15 0.51 13.87
C LEU A 36 -20.61 0.55 13.78
N HIS A 37 -19.97 1.10 14.81
CA HIS A 37 -18.52 1.34 14.83
C HIS A 37 -17.79 0.27 15.65
N ASP A 38 -16.73 -0.29 15.06
CA ASP A 38 -15.81 -1.16 15.77
C ASP A 38 -14.72 -0.32 16.44
N VAL A 39 -14.34 -0.68 17.67
CA VAL A 39 -13.32 0.05 18.44
C VAL A 39 -11.93 -0.11 17.80
N THR A 40 -11.66 -1.27 17.20
CA THR A 40 -10.42 -1.58 16.48
C THR A 40 -10.76 -2.24 15.15
N PRO A 41 -11.14 -1.46 14.12
CA PRO A 41 -11.56 -2.03 12.85
C PRO A 41 -10.39 -2.74 12.17
N ALA A 42 -10.71 -3.80 11.42
CA ALA A 42 -9.75 -4.39 10.49
C ALA A 42 -9.40 -3.35 9.41
N ARG A 43 -8.12 -3.24 9.07
CA ARG A 43 -7.63 -2.23 8.13
C ARG A 43 -6.83 -2.88 7.00
N VAL A 44 -6.83 -2.25 5.84
CA VAL A 44 -6.09 -2.72 4.67
C VAL A 44 -5.35 -1.56 4.02
N VAL A 45 -4.11 -1.82 3.63
CA VAL A 45 -3.31 -0.93 2.79
C VAL A 45 -3.30 -1.51 1.39
N VAL A 46 -3.70 -0.69 0.41
CA VAL A 46 -3.80 -1.09 -0.99
C VAL A 46 -2.85 -0.27 -1.86
N ALA A 47 -2.42 -0.87 -2.96
CA ALA A 47 -1.73 -0.20 -4.06
C ALA A 47 -2.64 0.81 -4.76
N GLU A 48 -2.08 1.58 -5.69
CA GLU A 48 -2.82 2.62 -6.42
C GLU A 48 -3.99 2.02 -7.23
N ASP A 49 -3.86 0.79 -7.70
CA ASP A 49 -4.89 0.02 -8.44
C ASP A 49 -5.92 -0.67 -7.54
N GLY A 50 -5.80 -0.54 -6.22
CA GLY A 50 -6.67 -1.21 -5.25
C GLY A 50 -6.23 -2.64 -4.86
N THR A 51 -5.13 -3.15 -5.42
CA THR A 51 -4.56 -4.45 -5.03
C THR A 51 -4.10 -4.41 -3.56
N PRO A 52 -4.54 -5.35 -2.70
CA PRO A 52 -4.11 -5.42 -1.31
C PRO A 52 -2.59 -5.64 -1.21
N LEU A 53 -1.92 -4.75 -0.49
CA LEU A 53 -0.49 -4.87 -0.18
C LEU A 53 -0.32 -5.58 1.17
N TRP A 54 -0.96 -5.03 2.19
CA TRP A 54 -0.89 -5.54 3.56
C TRP A 54 -2.22 -5.35 4.28
N ARG A 55 -2.48 -6.20 5.27
CA ARG A 55 -3.72 -6.25 6.04
C ARG A 55 -3.44 -6.26 7.53
N PHE A 56 -4.32 -5.63 8.29
CA PHE A 56 -4.30 -5.54 9.75
C PHE A 56 -5.62 -6.08 10.27
N ALA A 57 -5.57 -7.09 11.14
CA ALA A 57 -6.77 -7.70 11.68
C ALA A 57 -7.40 -6.79 12.74
N ASP A 58 -8.70 -6.97 12.97
CA ASP A 58 -9.35 -6.45 14.17
C ASP A 58 -8.90 -7.21 15.44
N ALA A 59 -9.41 -6.80 16.59
CA ALA A 59 -9.10 -7.45 17.88
C ALA A 59 -9.51 -8.94 17.91
N GLN A 60 -10.40 -9.40 17.02
CA GLN A 60 -10.88 -10.77 16.94
C GLN A 60 -10.12 -11.59 15.87
N GLY A 61 -9.10 -11.02 15.23
CA GLY A 61 -8.30 -11.71 14.21
C GLY A 61 -8.98 -11.80 12.84
N VAL A 62 -10.04 -11.02 12.62
CA VAL A 62 -10.82 -10.99 11.38
C VAL A 62 -10.20 -10.01 10.37
N TRP A 63 -10.27 -10.39 9.11
CA TRP A 63 -9.83 -9.58 7.98
C TRP A 63 -11.04 -9.05 7.21
N ARG A 64 -11.07 -7.73 6.99
CA ARG A 64 -12.07 -7.05 6.17
C ARG A 64 -11.38 -6.08 5.23
N TYR A 65 -11.81 -6.08 3.97
CA TYR A 65 -11.39 -5.09 2.97
C TYR A 65 -12.62 -4.25 2.64
N PRO A 66 -12.72 -3.03 3.20
CA PRO A 66 -13.88 -2.18 3.02
C PRO A 66 -14.19 -1.92 1.54
N VAL A 67 -15.44 -2.13 1.16
CA VAL A 67 -15.98 -1.88 -0.17
C VAL A 67 -17.28 -1.10 -0.10
N THR A 68 -17.53 -0.28 -1.11
CA THR A 68 -18.82 0.35 -1.36
C THR A 68 -19.60 -0.45 -2.40
N LEU A 69 -20.87 -0.10 -2.63
CA LEU A 69 -21.67 -0.71 -3.71
C LEU A 69 -21.03 -0.55 -5.10
N ALA A 70 -20.34 0.57 -5.34
CA ALA A 70 -19.68 0.85 -6.61
C ALA A 70 -18.43 -0.01 -6.83
N ASP A 71 -17.83 -0.53 -5.75
CA ASP A 71 -16.64 -1.38 -5.81
C ASP A 71 -16.97 -2.86 -6.09
N VAL A 72 -18.25 -3.22 -6.22
CA VAL A 72 -18.71 -4.61 -6.33
C VAL A 72 -19.45 -4.84 -7.65
N SER A 73 -19.20 -5.99 -8.27
CA SER A 73 -19.81 -6.38 -9.54
C SER A 73 -21.35 -6.33 -9.44
N PRO A 74 -22.05 -5.71 -10.41
CA PRO A 74 -23.50 -5.75 -10.48
C PRO A 74 -24.06 -7.17 -10.50
N ARG A 75 -23.31 -8.13 -11.08
CA ARG A 75 -23.67 -9.55 -11.09
C ARG A 75 -23.74 -10.11 -9.68
N TYR A 76 -22.77 -9.78 -8.83
CA TYR A 76 -22.79 -10.22 -7.43
C TYR A 76 -23.99 -9.63 -6.68
N LEU A 77 -24.28 -8.34 -6.85
CA LEU A 77 -25.43 -7.71 -6.20
C LEU A 77 -26.75 -8.34 -6.66
N GLN A 78 -26.90 -8.61 -7.95
CA GLN A 78 -28.05 -9.32 -8.50
C GLN A 78 -28.20 -10.73 -7.92
N ALA A 79 -27.12 -11.51 -7.92
CA ALA A 79 -27.13 -12.87 -7.36
C ALA A 79 -27.50 -12.86 -5.87
N LEU A 80 -26.86 -12.00 -5.08
CA LEU A 80 -27.10 -11.88 -3.65
C LEU A 80 -28.55 -11.51 -3.36
N ILE A 81 -29.05 -10.43 -3.96
CA ILE A 81 -30.41 -9.93 -3.71
C ILE A 81 -31.44 -10.95 -4.20
N GLN A 82 -31.31 -11.50 -5.41
CA GLN A 82 -32.33 -12.40 -5.95
C GLN A 82 -32.34 -13.77 -5.27
N TYR A 83 -31.19 -14.23 -4.79
CA TYR A 83 -31.06 -15.52 -4.11
C TYR A 83 -31.46 -15.45 -2.64
N GLU A 84 -30.99 -14.43 -1.90
CA GLU A 84 -31.26 -14.24 -0.46
C GLU A 84 -32.58 -13.50 -0.18
N ASP A 85 -32.83 -12.38 -0.88
CA ASP A 85 -33.91 -11.45 -0.53
C ASP A 85 -34.45 -10.65 -1.73
N ARG A 86 -35.25 -11.31 -2.57
CA ARG A 86 -35.80 -10.75 -3.82
C ARG A 86 -36.55 -9.41 -3.62
N TRP A 87 -37.08 -9.17 -2.43
CA TRP A 87 -37.93 -8.00 -2.15
C TRP A 87 -37.18 -6.95 -1.30
N PHE A 88 -35.85 -7.07 -1.19
CA PHE A 88 -34.99 -6.26 -0.33
C PHE A 88 -35.31 -4.76 -0.37
N TRP A 89 -35.49 -4.21 -1.57
CA TRP A 89 -35.76 -2.78 -1.77
C TRP A 89 -37.15 -2.31 -1.35
N ARG A 90 -38.10 -3.23 -1.14
CA ARG A 90 -39.52 -2.91 -0.93
C ARG A 90 -39.99 -3.11 0.50
N HIS A 91 -39.39 -4.03 1.26
CA HIS A 91 -39.85 -4.34 2.61
C HIS A 91 -39.16 -3.44 3.65
N PRO A 92 -39.81 -3.13 4.79
CA PRO A 92 -39.22 -2.33 5.87
C PRO A 92 -38.40 -3.24 6.80
N GLY A 93 -37.30 -3.80 6.30
CA GLY A 93 -36.40 -4.69 7.07
C GLY A 93 -36.91 -6.11 7.29
N VAL A 94 -38.21 -6.33 7.41
CA VAL A 94 -38.81 -7.66 7.56
C VAL A 94 -39.83 -7.86 6.45
N ASN A 95 -39.80 -9.02 5.81
CA ASN A 95 -40.78 -9.37 4.79
C ASN A 95 -41.95 -10.16 5.43
N PRO A 96 -43.12 -9.53 5.68
CA PRO A 96 -44.24 -10.18 6.37
C PRO A 96 -44.76 -11.40 5.60
N PHE A 97 -44.78 -11.34 4.27
CA PHE A 97 -45.18 -12.47 3.43
C PHE A 97 -44.19 -13.63 3.53
N ALA A 98 -42.89 -13.35 3.65
CA ALA A 98 -41.88 -14.39 3.86
C ALA A 98 -42.00 -15.05 5.23
N VAL A 99 -42.26 -14.26 6.28
CA VAL A 99 -42.47 -14.77 7.63
C VAL A 99 -43.74 -15.63 7.72
N LEU A 100 -44.87 -15.17 7.16
CA LEU A 100 -46.13 -15.92 7.14
C LEU A 100 -46.00 -17.22 6.36
N ARG A 101 -45.37 -17.19 5.18
CA ARG A 101 -45.11 -18.39 4.37
C ARG A 101 -44.22 -19.38 5.11
N ALA A 102 -43.14 -18.89 5.75
CA ALA A 102 -42.23 -19.73 6.51
C ALA A 102 -42.94 -20.38 7.70
N ALA A 103 -43.73 -19.61 8.45
CA ALA A 103 -44.51 -20.12 9.56
C ALA A 103 -45.54 -21.19 9.12
N TRP A 104 -46.22 -20.97 8.00
CA TRP A 104 -47.15 -21.95 7.43
C TRP A 104 -46.43 -23.24 7.02
N GLN A 105 -45.30 -23.13 6.30
CA GLN A 105 -44.50 -24.29 5.89
C GLN A 105 -43.94 -25.06 7.08
N ASP A 106 -43.42 -24.37 8.10
CA ASP A 106 -42.87 -25.03 9.29
C ASP A 106 -43.98 -25.78 10.05
N LEU A 107 -45.18 -25.22 10.11
CA LEU A 107 -46.36 -25.84 10.73
C LEU A 107 -46.83 -27.08 9.96
N THR A 108 -46.91 -27.00 8.62
CA THR A 108 -47.38 -28.13 7.79
C THR A 108 -46.37 -29.26 7.68
N SER A 109 -45.08 -28.98 7.85
CA SER A 109 -44.00 -29.95 7.59
C SER A 109 -43.37 -30.53 8.84
N GLY A 110 -43.73 -30.03 10.02
CA GLY A 110 -43.20 -30.45 11.33
C GLY A 110 -41.68 -30.25 11.49
N ARG A 111 -41.03 -29.51 10.58
CA ARG A 111 -39.58 -29.26 10.54
C ARG A 111 -39.36 -27.87 9.96
N VAL A 112 -38.29 -27.19 10.35
CA VAL A 112 -37.94 -25.87 9.80
C VAL A 112 -37.45 -26.05 8.35
N ILE A 113 -38.27 -25.67 7.37
CA ILE A 113 -37.98 -25.87 5.93
C ILE A 113 -37.44 -24.62 5.26
N SER A 114 -37.93 -23.43 5.63
CA SER A 114 -37.56 -22.19 4.93
C SER A 114 -36.96 -21.11 5.84
N GLY A 115 -35.90 -20.46 5.36
CA GLY A 115 -35.32 -19.29 6.00
C GLY A 115 -36.12 -18.05 5.63
N GLY A 116 -36.98 -17.56 6.52
CA GLY A 116 -37.71 -16.29 6.36
C GLY A 116 -36.91 -15.02 6.66
N SER A 117 -35.58 -15.11 6.83
CA SER A 117 -34.73 -13.99 7.26
C SER A 117 -34.30 -13.12 6.07
N THR A 118 -34.61 -11.84 6.12
CA THR A 118 -34.19 -10.81 5.12
C THR A 118 -32.71 -10.45 5.27
N LEU A 119 -32.13 -9.79 4.26
CA LEU A 119 -30.76 -9.27 4.34
C LEU A 119 -30.59 -8.31 5.53
N THR A 120 -31.57 -7.44 5.78
CA THR A 120 -31.55 -6.53 6.95
C THR A 120 -31.50 -7.31 8.27
N MET A 121 -32.28 -8.39 8.41
CA MET A 121 -32.21 -9.26 9.59
C MET A 121 -30.85 -9.96 9.69
N GLN A 122 -30.25 -10.36 8.56
CA GLN A 122 -28.91 -10.94 8.57
C GLN A 122 -27.87 -9.92 9.04
N VAL A 123 -27.92 -8.67 8.58
CA VAL A 123 -27.06 -7.57 9.05
C VAL A 123 -27.24 -7.33 10.55
N ALA A 124 -28.48 -7.25 11.03
CA ALA A 124 -28.77 -7.07 12.45
C ALA A 124 -28.09 -8.13 13.33
N ARG A 125 -28.09 -9.39 12.88
CA ARG A 125 -27.42 -10.51 13.56
C ARG A 125 -25.89 -10.44 13.49
N LEU A 126 -25.33 -9.86 12.42
CA LEU A 126 -23.88 -9.70 12.27
C LEU A 126 -23.34 -8.58 13.16
N LEU A 127 -24.10 -7.50 13.34
CA LEU A 127 -23.72 -6.36 14.20
C LEU A 127 -23.91 -6.65 15.69
N ASP A 128 -24.99 -7.36 16.02
CA ASP A 128 -25.35 -7.68 17.40
C ASP A 128 -25.59 -9.20 17.45
N PRO A 129 -24.59 -10.03 17.74
CA PRO A 129 -24.78 -11.48 17.82
C PRO A 129 -25.66 -11.87 19.03
N HIS A 130 -26.61 -12.77 18.82
CA HIS A 130 -27.53 -13.23 19.88
C HIS A 130 -27.70 -14.76 19.91
N PRO A 131 -28.13 -15.34 21.05
CA PRO A 131 -28.52 -16.74 21.12
C PRO A 131 -29.67 -17.08 20.15
N ARG A 132 -29.71 -18.32 19.64
CA ARG A 132 -30.78 -18.83 18.77
C ARG A 132 -32.05 -19.20 19.57
N THR A 133 -32.55 -18.27 20.36
CA THR A 133 -33.79 -18.41 21.14
C THR A 133 -34.90 -17.54 20.55
N PHE A 134 -36.15 -17.77 20.96
CA PHE A 134 -37.27 -16.93 20.54
C PHE A 134 -37.04 -15.45 20.90
N GLY A 135 -36.55 -15.18 22.10
CA GLY A 135 -36.16 -13.82 22.54
C GLY A 135 -35.04 -13.21 21.69
N GLY A 136 -34.03 -14.01 21.30
CA GLY A 136 -32.98 -13.56 20.37
C GLY A 136 -33.53 -13.16 19.00
N LYS A 137 -34.53 -13.90 18.48
CA LYS A 137 -35.19 -13.59 17.21
C LYS A 137 -36.03 -12.30 17.29
N LEU A 138 -36.65 -12.00 18.42
CA LEU A 138 -37.33 -10.71 18.66
C LEU A 138 -36.33 -9.56 18.71
N ARG A 139 -35.19 -9.73 19.39
CA ARG A 139 -34.10 -8.73 19.40
C ARG A 139 -33.57 -8.49 17.98
N GLN A 140 -33.40 -9.54 17.19
CA GLN A 140 -33.01 -9.43 15.77
C GLN A 140 -34.04 -8.64 14.95
N LEU A 141 -35.33 -8.88 15.17
CA LEU A 141 -36.41 -8.15 14.50
C LEU A 141 -36.37 -6.66 14.84
N TRP A 142 -36.24 -6.33 16.13
CA TRP A 142 -36.11 -4.96 16.61
C TRP A 142 -34.91 -4.25 15.99
N ARG A 143 -33.73 -4.88 16.02
CA ARG A 143 -32.51 -4.34 15.41
C ARG A 143 -32.65 -4.15 13.90
N ALA A 144 -33.35 -5.05 13.20
CA ALA A 144 -33.60 -4.89 11.76
C ALA A 144 -34.46 -3.68 11.46
N LEU A 145 -35.52 -3.42 12.24
CA LEU A 145 -36.34 -2.22 12.10
C LEU A 145 -35.55 -0.95 12.46
N GLN A 146 -34.71 -1.03 13.50
CA GLN A 146 -33.82 0.06 13.90
C GLN A 146 -32.84 0.43 12.78
N LEU A 147 -32.27 -0.56 12.09
CA LEU A 147 -31.38 -0.32 10.94
C LEU A 147 -32.11 0.42 9.81
N GLU A 148 -33.34 0.02 9.47
CA GLU A 148 -34.13 0.66 8.40
C GLU A 148 -34.59 2.07 8.75
N TRP A 149 -34.64 2.40 10.04
CA TRP A 149 -34.96 3.76 10.47
C TRP A 149 -33.75 4.69 10.31
N HIS A 150 -32.55 4.23 10.67
CA HIS A 150 -31.35 5.08 10.70
C HIS A 150 -30.51 5.03 9.42
N LEU A 151 -30.66 4.00 8.60
CA LEU A 151 -29.80 3.75 7.43
C LEU A 151 -30.62 3.56 6.17
N SER A 152 -30.05 3.98 5.03
CA SER A 152 -30.63 3.66 3.74
C SER A 152 -30.46 2.18 3.40
N LYS A 153 -31.28 1.65 2.49
CA LYS A 153 -31.11 0.29 1.95
C LYS A 153 -29.71 0.04 1.39
N SER A 154 -29.13 1.07 0.76
CA SER A 154 -27.77 1.03 0.22
C SER A 154 -26.72 0.87 1.33
N ASP A 155 -26.91 1.56 2.46
CA ASP A 155 -26.00 1.46 3.62
C ASP A 155 -26.13 0.08 4.29
N ILE A 156 -27.35 -0.42 4.47
CA ILE A 156 -27.59 -1.76 5.02
C ILE A 156 -26.96 -2.83 4.14
N LEU A 157 -27.10 -2.72 2.82
CA LEU A 157 -26.46 -3.63 1.88
C LEU A 157 -24.93 -3.50 1.99
N THR A 158 -24.38 -2.29 2.06
CA THR A 158 -22.94 -2.06 2.25
C THR A 158 -22.42 -2.68 3.55
N LEU A 159 -23.18 -2.61 4.64
CA LEU A 159 -22.84 -3.30 5.90
C LEU A 159 -22.78 -4.81 5.71
N TYR A 160 -23.74 -5.40 4.98
CA TYR A 160 -23.71 -6.81 4.64
C TYR A 160 -22.45 -7.17 3.83
N LEU A 161 -22.16 -6.39 2.77
CA LEU A 161 -21.01 -6.60 1.89
C LEU A 161 -19.68 -6.62 2.65
N ASN A 162 -19.57 -5.91 3.77
CA ASN A 162 -18.34 -5.81 4.54
C ASN A 162 -18.27 -6.75 5.75
N ARG A 163 -19.41 -7.26 6.24
CA ARG A 163 -19.47 -8.09 7.47
C ARG A 163 -19.92 -9.53 7.25
N ALA A 164 -20.45 -9.87 6.07
CA ALA A 164 -20.87 -11.24 5.78
C ALA A 164 -19.68 -12.22 5.92
N PRO A 165 -19.84 -13.37 6.61
CA PRO A 165 -18.75 -14.33 6.80
C PRO A 165 -18.54 -15.16 5.53
N PHE A 166 -17.30 -15.31 5.08
CA PHE A 166 -16.96 -16.14 3.90
C PHE A 166 -16.15 -17.39 4.25
N GLY A 167 -15.89 -17.62 5.53
CA GLY A 167 -15.18 -18.80 6.03
C GLY A 167 -13.85 -18.45 6.70
N GLY A 168 -13.54 -19.15 7.79
CA GLY A 168 -12.35 -18.84 8.60
C GLY A 168 -12.42 -17.43 9.18
N THR A 169 -11.37 -16.65 8.97
CA THR A 169 -11.23 -15.26 9.46
C THR A 169 -11.63 -14.20 8.43
N LEU A 170 -12.26 -14.59 7.31
CA LEU A 170 -12.64 -13.66 6.24
C LEU A 170 -14.07 -13.15 6.43
N GLN A 171 -14.21 -11.82 6.52
CA GLN A 171 -15.50 -11.14 6.49
C GLN A 171 -15.52 -10.12 5.35
N GLY A 172 -16.65 -10.09 4.66
CA GLY A 172 -16.93 -9.21 3.54
C GLY A 172 -16.43 -9.71 2.18
N ILE A 173 -17.15 -9.29 1.13
CA ILE A 173 -16.91 -9.69 -0.26
C ILE A 173 -15.56 -9.23 -0.77
N GLY A 174 -15.07 -8.07 -0.29
CA GLY A 174 -13.74 -7.56 -0.64
C GLY A 174 -12.63 -8.50 -0.20
N ALA A 175 -12.65 -8.91 1.08
CA ALA A 175 -11.65 -9.84 1.60
C ALA A 175 -11.77 -11.22 0.96
N ALA A 176 -13.00 -11.69 0.73
CA ALA A 176 -13.27 -12.98 0.11
C ALA A 176 -12.80 -13.07 -1.34
N SER A 177 -13.11 -12.05 -2.16
CA SER A 177 -12.73 -11.99 -3.58
C SER A 177 -11.22 -12.06 -3.74
N TRP A 178 -10.48 -11.25 -2.99
CA TRP A 178 -9.01 -11.30 -3.03
C TRP A 178 -8.43 -12.59 -2.47
N ALA A 179 -9.00 -13.14 -1.39
CA ALA A 179 -8.46 -14.34 -0.77
C ALA A 179 -8.73 -15.64 -1.55
N TYR A 180 -9.87 -15.73 -2.24
CA TYR A 180 -10.28 -16.91 -2.99
C TYR A 180 -9.96 -16.82 -4.49
N LEU A 181 -10.12 -15.64 -5.08
CA LEU A 181 -10.04 -15.44 -6.54
C LEU A 181 -8.86 -14.55 -6.96
N GLY A 182 -8.13 -13.94 -6.02
CA GLY A 182 -6.96 -13.12 -6.32
C GLY A 182 -7.26 -11.85 -7.12
N LYS A 183 -8.50 -11.36 -7.11
CA LYS A 183 -8.94 -10.24 -7.95
C LYS A 183 -10.01 -9.37 -7.28
N PRO A 184 -10.24 -8.13 -7.77
CA PRO A 184 -11.20 -7.23 -7.14
C PRO A 184 -12.66 -7.70 -7.30
N PRO A 185 -13.53 -7.42 -6.30
CA PRO A 185 -14.94 -7.81 -6.34
C PRO A 185 -15.74 -7.12 -7.47
N ALA A 186 -15.21 -6.04 -8.06
CA ALA A 186 -15.78 -5.40 -9.24
C ALA A 186 -15.69 -6.28 -10.50
N SER A 187 -14.69 -7.16 -10.60
CA SER A 187 -14.38 -7.95 -11.80
C SER A 187 -14.88 -9.40 -11.76
N LEU A 188 -15.95 -9.68 -11.00
CA LEU A 188 -16.49 -11.04 -10.84
C LEU A 188 -17.24 -11.51 -12.12
N SER A 189 -16.95 -12.74 -12.55
CA SER A 189 -17.73 -13.48 -13.56
C SER A 189 -19.10 -13.88 -13.00
N TYR A 190 -19.98 -14.42 -13.85
CA TYR A 190 -21.26 -14.97 -13.40
C TYR A 190 -21.07 -16.13 -12.41
N GLY A 191 -20.16 -17.05 -12.73
CA GLY A 191 -19.85 -18.20 -11.87
C GLY A 191 -19.27 -17.78 -10.52
N GLU A 192 -18.36 -16.81 -10.52
CA GLU A 192 -17.73 -16.30 -9.30
C GLU A 192 -18.69 -15.47 -8.45
N ALA A 193 -19.54 -14.65 -9.08
CA ALA A 193 -20.58 -13.89 -8.40
C ALA A 193 -21.58 -14.84 -7.71
N ALA A 194 -22.03 -15.88 -8.41
CA ALA A 194 -22.91 -16.90 -7.87
C ALA A 194 -22.26 -17.68 -6.72
N LEU A 195 -20.97 -18.03 -6.86
CA LEU A 195 -20.20 -18.73 -5.84
C LEU A 195 -20.12 -17.88 -4.57
N LEU A 196 -19.64 -16.64 -4.67
CA LEU A 196 -19.49 -15.77 -3.51
C LEU A 196 -20.84 -15.38 -2.89
N ALA A 197 -21.92 -15.31 -3.66
CA ALA A 197 -23.25 -15.02 -3.11
C ALA A 197 -23.77 -16.13 -2.18
N VAL A 198 -23.40 -17.40 -2.42
CA VAL A 198 -23.90 -18.54 -1.61
C VAL A 198 -23.02 -18.90 -0.41
N LEU A 199 -21.73 -18.53 -0.42
CA LEU A 199 -20.80 -18.88 0.67
C LEU A 199 -21.28 -18.44 2.07
N PRO A 200 -21.85 -17.23 2.27
CA PRO A 200 -22.27 -16.77 3.60
C PRO A 200 -23.36 -17.61 4.27
N GLN A 201 -24.11 -18.42 3.53
CA GLN A 201 -25.14 -19.29 4.10
C GLN A 201 -24.57 -20.37 5.02
N ALA A 202 -23.41 -20.92 4.63
CA ALA A 202 -22.75 -21.99 5.38
C ALA A 202 -21.22 -21.85 5.23
N PRO A 203 -20.62 -20.78 5.79
CA PRO A 203 -19.27 -20.33 5.47
C PRO A 203 -18.17 -21.33 5.79
N SER A 204 -18.41 -22.24 6.76
CA SER A 204 -17.46 -23.31 7.08
C SER A 204 -17.62 -24.56 6.20
N ARG A 205 -18.84 -24.84 5.73
CA ARG A 205 -19.19 -26.07 4.98
C ARG A 205 -19.04 -25.90 3.47
N LEU A 206 -19.20 -24.67 2.97
CA LEU A 206 -19.12 -24.31 1.55
C LEU A 206 -17.77 -23.72 1.17
N ARG A 207 -16.76 -23.79 2.06
CA ARG A 207 -15.41 -23.32 1.76
C ARG A 207 -14.88 -23.96 0.49
N PRO A 208 -14.65 -23.20 -0.59
CA PRO A 208 -14.23 -23.80 -1.86
C PRO A 208 -12.82 -24.39 -1.74
N ASP A 209 -11.99 -23.88 -0.83
CA ASP A 209 -10.61 -24.36 -0.62
C ASP A 209 -10.52 -25.70 0.13
N ARG A 210 -11.60 -26.12 0.80
CA ARG A 210 -11.67 -27.39 1.52
C ARG A 210 -12.66 -28.37 0.91
N TRP A 211 -13.75 -27.85 0.34
CA TRP A 211 -14.89 -28.62 -0.14
C TRP A 211 -15.32 -28.13 -1.54
N PRO A 212 -14.45 -28.21 -2.56
CA PRO A 212 -14.70 -27.63 -3.87
C PRO A 212 -15.98 -28.16 -4.53
N GLN A 213 -16.28 -29.45 -4.40
CA GLN A 213 -17.51 -30.04 -4.97
C GLN A 213 -18.78 -29.51 -4.31
N ARG A 214 -18.76 -29.27 -2.98
CA ARG A 214 -19.90 -28.68 -2.27
C ARG A 214 -20.10 -27.21 -2.66
N ALA A 215 -19.00 -26.47 -2.79
CA ALA A 215 -19.01 -25.09 -3.24
C ALA A 215 -19.56 -24.96 -4.67
N GLN A 216 -19.11 -25.85 -5.58
CA GLN A 216 -19.59 -25.92 -6.95
C GLN A 216 -21.09 -26.23 -7.01
N ALA A 217 -21.56 -27.27 -6.32
CA ALA A 217 -22.99 -27.60 -6.29
C ALA A 217 -23.85 -26.44 -5.73
N ALA A 218 -23.33 -25.71 -4.74
CA ALA A 218 -24.02 -24.53 -4.20
C ALA A 218 -24.04 -23.35 -5.19
N ARG A 219 -22.93 -23.10 -5.90
CA ARG A 219 -22.85 -22.11 -6.99
C ARG A 219 -23.84 -22.44 -8.10
N ASP A 220 -23.84 -23.69 -8.56
CA ASP A 220 -24.66 -24.15 -9.68
C ASP A 220 -26.16 -24.03 -9.35
N LYS A 221 -26.54 -24.22 -8.08
CA LYS A 221 -27.89 -23.94 -7.61
C LYS A 221 -28.29 -22.47 -7.74
N VAL A 222 -27.38 -21.53 -7.46
CA VAL A 222 -27.63 -20.10 -7.67
C VAL A 222 -27.77 -19.79 -9.15
N LEU A 223 -26.86 -20.33 -9.98
CA LEU A 223 -26.87 -20.16 -11.43
C LEU A 223 -28.21 -20.61 -12.05
N THR A 224 -28.66 -21.83 -11.75
CA THR A 224 -29.97 -22.35 -12.19
C THR A 224 -31.13 -21.46 -11.75
N ARG A 225 -31.05 -20.91 -10.54
CA ARG A 225 -32.08 -20.01 -10.00
C ARG A 225 -32.09 -18.64 -10.67
N MET A 226 -30.95 -18.12 -11.10
CA MET A 226 -30.88 -16.86 -11.84
C MET A 226 -31.49 -16.98 -13.24
N VAL A 227 -31.30 -18.13 -13.90
CA VAL A 227 -31.94 -18.43 -15.20
C VAL A 227 -33.44 -18.61 -15.05
N SER A 228 -33.90 -19.44 -14.10
CA SER A 228 -35.33 -19.72 -13.94
C SER A 228 -36.16 -18.50 -13.56
N GLN A 229 -35.51 -17.47 -12.99
CA GLN A 229 -36.12 -16.18 -12.68
C GLN A 229 -35.98 -15.14 -13.81
N GLY A 230 -35.33 -15.50 -14.92
CA GLY A 230 -35.07 -14.59 -16.05
C GLY A 230 -34.12 -13.45 -15.72
N VAL A 231 -33.27 -13.59 -14.70
CA VAL A 231 -32.35 -12.54 -14.25
C VAL A 231 -31.10 -12.51 -15.12
N TRP A 232 -30.58 -13.68 -15.48
CA TRP A 232 -29.37 -13.83 -16.29
C TRP A 232 -29.64 -14.57 -17.60
N PRO A 233 -28.92 -14.25 -18.69
CA PRO A 233 -29.04 -14.97 -19.95
C PRO A 233 -28.66 -16.44 -19.81
N GLU A 234 -29.42 -17.33 -20.45
CA GLU A 234 -29.16 -18.78 -20.42
C GLU A 234 -27.75 -19.14 -20.90
N GLN A 235 -27.29 -18.50 -21.99
CA GLN A 235 -25.99 -18.77 -22.58
C GLN A 235 -24.84 -18.45 -21.60
N ALA A 236 -24.90 -17.29 -20.94
CA ALA A 236 -23.89 -16.89 -19.95
C ALA A 236 -23.86 -17.83 -18.73
N VAL A 237 -25.01 -18.41 -18.37
CA VAL A 237 -25.07 -19.37 -17.27
C VAL A 237 -24.56 -20.75 -17.67
N LYS A 238 -24.82 -21.20 -18.90
CA LYS A 238 -24.21 -22.42 -19.43
C LYS A 238 -22.68 -22.34 -19.42
N GLU A 239 -22.13 -21.23 -19.93
CA GLU A 239 -20.68 -20.96 -19.89
C GLU A 239 -20.15 -20.95 -18.44
N ALA A 240 -20.85 -20.28 -17.51
CA ALA A 240 -20.46 -20.24 -16.10
C ALA A 240 -20.57 -21.60 -15.37
N MET A 241 -21.42 -22.52 -15.82
CA MET A 241 -21.51 -23.87 -15.29
C MET A 241 -20.31 -24.72 -15.72
N GLU A 242 -19.79 -24.50 -16.93
CA GLU A 242 -18.59 -25.16 -17.45
C GLU A 242 -17.30 -24.64 -16.80
N GLU A 243 -17.28 -23.40 -16.29
CA GLU A 243 -16.17 -22.86 -15.50
C GLU A 243 -15.94 -23.75 -14.25
N PRO A 244 -14.76 -24.35 -14.06
CA PRO A 244 -14.45 -25.03 -12.80
C PRO A 244 -14.33 -24.01 -11.66
N VAL A 245 -14.58 -24.43 -10.42
CA VAL A 245 -14.26 -23.60 -9.24
C VAL A 245 -12.74 -23.58 -9.07
N TRP A 246 -12.08 -22.71 -9.82
CA TRP A 246 -10.65 -22.48 -9.72
C TRP A 246 -10.36 -21.46 -8.63
N LEU A 247 -9.49 -21.84 -7.68
CA LEU A 247 -9.06 -20.93 -6.63
C LEU A 247 -7.65 -20.46 -6.91
N PHE A 248 -7.44 -19.17 -6.67
CA PHE A 248 -6.09 -18.65 -6.58
C PHE A 248 -5.39 -19.34 -5.39
N PRO A 249 -4.10 -19.70 -5.52
CA PRO A 249 -3.31 -20.07 -4.36
C PRO A 249 -3.49 -18.99 -3.31
N ARG A 250 -3.79 -19.39 -2.07
CA ARG A 250 -4.09 -18.45 -0.98
C ARG A 250 -2.84 -17.66 -0.64
N GLN A 251 -2.55 -16.62 -1.42
CA GLN A 251 -1.50 -15.66 -1.13
C GLN A 251 -2.11 -14.68 -0.15
N MET A 252 -1.62 -14.73 1.09
CA MET A 252 -1.85 -13.62 2.00
C MET A 252 -1.11 -12.42 1.41
N PRO A 253 -1.77 -11.28 1.13
CA PRO A 253 -1.06 -10.09 0.68
C PRO A 253 -0.06 -9.71 1.76
N GLN A 254 1.21 -9.91 1.42
CA GLN A 254 2.37 -9.70 2.30
C GLN A 254 3.38 -8.76 1.64
N LEU A 255 2.89 -7.80 0.85
CA LEU A 255 3.72 -6.82 0.17
C LEU A 255 3.84 -5.54 1.00
N ALA A 256 5.01 -4.94 0.92
CA ALA A 256 5.38 -3.66 1.52
C ALA A 256 4.98 -3.53 3.00
N PRO A 257 5.29 -4.49 3.90
CA PRO A 257 4.83 -4.46 5.29
C PRO A 257 5.25 -3.20 6.05
N LEU A 258 6.53 -2.82 5.92
CA LEU A 258 7.11 -1.69 6.65
C LEU A 258 6.51 -0.36 6.16
N PHE A 259 6.35 -0.22 4.85
CA PHE A 259 5.64 0.90 4.25
C PHE A 259 4.18 0.95 4.70
N SER A 260 3.49 -0.19 4.70
CA SER A 260 2.08 -0.30 5.08
C SER A 260 1.87 0.10 6.54
N ARG A 261 2.75 -0.32 7.45
CA ARG A 261 2.74 0.10 8.86
C ARG A 261 2.90 1.62 8.99
N ARG A 262 3.79 2.23 8.20
CA ARG A 262 4.00 3.67 8.16
C ARG A 262 2.78 4.42 7.59
N ALA A 263 2.22 3.95 6.49
CA ALA A 263 1.02 4.54 5.89
C ALA A 263 -0.15 4.52 6.88
N LEU A 264 -0.34 3.38 7.57
CA LEU A 264 -1.36 3.19 8.59
C LEU A 264 -1.21 4.14 9.78
N ALA A 265 0.02 4.41 10.23
CA ALA A 265 0.31 5.32 11.33
C ALA A 265 -0.09 6.79 11.02
N THR A 266 -0.27 7.14 9.74
CA THR A 266 -0.61 8.49 9.28
C THR A 266 -2.03 8.64 8.75
N SER A 267 -2.87 7.61 8.89
CA SER A 267 -4.27 7.62 8.45
C SER A 267 -5.18 6.98 9.52
N ARG A 268 -6.42 7.43 9.60
CA ARG A 268 -7.48 6.81 10.42
C ARG A 268 -8.42 5.92 9.60
N ASP A 269 -8.24 5.87 8.28
CA ASP A 269 -9.14 5.19 7.37
C ASP A 269 -8.98 3.67 7.46
N GLU A 270 -10.08 2.94 7.34
CA GLU A 270 -10.06 1.47 7.29
C GLU A 270 -9.37 0.94 6.03
N LYS A 271 -9.47 1.68 4.91
CA LYS A 271 -8.80 1.38 3.64
C LYS A 271 -7.86 2.53 3.27
N VAL A 272 -6.56 2.28 3.27
CA VAL A 272 -5.54 3.27 2.92
C VAL A 272 -5.04 3.00 1.50
N VAL A 273 -5.36 3.90 0.56
CA VAL A 273 -4.86 3.85 -0.82
C VAL A 273 -3.51 4.54 -0.91
N THR A 274 -2.54 3.86 -1.52
CA THR A 274 -1.15 4.33 -1.63
C THR A 274 -0.76 4.55 -3.08
N THR A 275 0.44 5.07 -3.34
CA THR A 275 0.98 5.27 -4.70
C THR A 275 1.77 4.06 -5.21
N LEU A 276 1.91 3.01 -4.40
CA LEU A 276 2.70 1.84 -4.77
C LEU A 276 2.08 1.08 -5.93
N ASP A 277 2.96 0.52 -6.75
CA ASP A 277 2.60 -0.39 -7.83
C ASP A 277 2.79 -1.83 -7.34
N ALA A 278 1.71 -2.60 -7.23
CA ALA A 278 1.76 -3.95 -6.66
C ALA A 278 2.64 -4.92 -7.47
N GLY A 279 2.68 -4.76 -8.81
CA GLY A 279 3.50 -5.56 -9.69
C GLY A 279 4.99 -5.30 -9.49
N LEU A 280 5.38 -4.03 -9.53
CA LEU A 280 6.76 -3.59 -9.26
C LEU A 280 7.20 -3.93 -7.84
N GLN A 281 6.35 -3.71 -6.84
CA GLN A 281 6.64 -4.01 -5.44
C GLN A 281 7.01 -5.48 -5.25
N ARG A 282 6.23 -6.39 -5.82
CA ARG A 282 6.51 -7.83 -5.78
C ARG A 282 7.87 -8.16 -6.39
N GLN A 283 8.18 -7.61 -7.57
CA GLN A 283 9.48 -7.80 -8.23
C GLN A 283 10.65 -7.29 -7.37
N LEU A 284 10.48 -6.17 -6.66
CA LEU A 284 11.50 -5.62 -5.78
C LEU A 284 11.72 -6.50 -4.54
N GLU A 285 10.65 -7.02 -3.94
CA GLU A 285 10.77 -7.94 -2.79
C GLU A 285 11.37 -9.29 -3.18
N ASP A 286 10.95 -9.87 -4.30
CA ASP A 286 11.56 -11.08 -4.86
C ASP A 286 13.07 -10.85 -5.12
N LEU A 287 13.43 -9.66 -5.61
CA LEU A 287 14.83 -9.29 -5.79
C LEU A 287 15.57 -9.22 -4.45
N ALA A 288 14.98 -8.60 -3.43
CA ALA A 288 15.58 -8.47 -2.10
C ALA A 288 15.84 -9.85 -1.46
N LEU A 289 14.84 -10.75 -1.53
CA LEU A 289 14.94 -12.13 -1.05
C LEU A 289 16.03 -12.92 -1.78
N ASN A 290 16.10 -12.80 -3.10
CA ASN A 290 17.14 -13.47 -3.90
C ASN A 290 18.55 -12.95 -3.58
N TRP A 291 18.69 -11.69 -3.18
CA TRP A 291 19.97 -11.11 -2.78
C TRP A 291 20.35 -11.40 -1.32
N LYS A 292 19.38 -11.72 -0.45
CA LYS A 292 19.58 -12.00 0.98
C LYS A 292 20.73 -12.96 1.24
N SER A 293 20.81 -14.07 0.49
CA SER A 293 21.84 -15.12 0.66
C SER A 293 23.26 -14.65 0.35
N ARG A 294 23.41 -13.55 -0.41
CA ARG A 294 24.70 -12.97 -0.80
C ARG A 294 25.16 -11.88 0.17
N LEU A 295 24.29 -11.44 1.07
CA LEU A 295 24.61 -10.42 2.06
C LEU A 295 25.27 -11.07 3.29
N PRO A 296 26.32 -10.44 3.87
CA PRO A 296 26.92 -10.92 5.10
C PRO A 296 25.87 -11.11 6.20
N PRO A 297 26.10 -11.98 7.21
CA PRO A 297 25.20 -12.11 8.35
C PRO A 297 24.89 -10.75 8.98
N ARG A 298 23.68 -10.60 9.53
CA ARG A 298 23.22 -9.33 10.17
C ARG A 298 23.33 -8.08 9.29
N SER A 299 23.21 -8.26 7.97
CA SER A 299 23.14 -7.18 7.00
C SER A 299 21.72 -7.09 6.42
N SER A 300 21.27 -5.89 6.12
CA SER A 300 19.96 -5.61 5.52
C SER A 300 20.10 -4.89 4.17
N LEU A 301 18.99 -4.72 3.48
CA LEU A 301 18.90 -4.10 2.17
C LEU A 301 17.67 -3.20 2.09
N ALA A 302 17.85 -2.01 1.52
CA ALA A 302 16.76 -1.06 1.27
C ALA A 302 16.70 -0.71 -0.21
N MET A 303 15.49 -0.58 -0.75
CA MET A 303 15.25 -0.08 -2.10
C MET A 303 14.04 0.84 -2.12
N VAL A 304 14.16 1.96 -2.83
CA VAL A 304 13.04 2.86 -3.11
C VAL A 304 13.03 3.18 -4.59
N VAL A 305 11.84 3.14 -5.19
CA VAL A 305 11.60 3.55 -6.57
C VAL A 305 10.59 4.67 -6.58
N VAL A 306 10.96 5.80 -7.20
CA VAL A 306 10.14 7.01 -7.26
C VAL A 306 9.98 7.44 -8.70
N ASP A 307 8.76 7.80 -9.10
CA ASP A 307 8.53 8.54 -10.34
C ASP A 307 8.97 9.99 -10.12
N HIS A 308 10.01 10.41 -10.84
CA HIS A 308 10.60 11.72 -10.61
C HIS A 308 9.73 12.87 -11.18
N THR A 309 8.65 12.59 -11.92
CA THR A 309 7.79 13.61 -12.54
C THR A 309 6.73 14.12 -11.58
N ASP A 310 6.16 13.24 -10.76
CA ASP A 310 5.12 13.58 -9.79
C ASP A 310 5.48 13.19 -8.35
N MET A 311 6.67 12.63 -8.14
CA MET A 311 7.22 12.16 -6.85
C MET A 311 6.42 11.05 -6.16
N LYS A 312 5.59 10.33 -6.90
CA LYS A 312 4.94 9.13 -6.38
C LYS A 312 5.96 8.05 -6.07
N VAL A 313 5.89 7.48 -4.87
CA VAL A 313 6.64 6.27 -4.53
C VAL A 313 5.96 5.09 -5.21
N ARG A 314 6.68 4.42 -6.10
CA ARG A 314 6.18 3.25 -6.86
C ARG A 314 6.59 1.93 -6.24
N GLY A 315 7.70 1.90 -5.49
CA GLY A 315 8.20 0.73 -4.79
C GLY A 315 8.96 1.09 -3.50
N TRP A 316 8.79 0.30 -2.45
CA TRP A 316 9.39 0.50 -1.13
C TRP A 316 9.76 -0.83 -0.46
N VAL A 317 11.05 -1.11 -0.36
CA VAL A 317 11.60 -2.26 0.35
C VAL A 317 12.46 -1.75 1.50
N GLY A 318 11.98 -1.93 2.74
CA GLY A 318 12.66 -1.45 3.95
C GLY A 318 13.67 -2.43 4.54
N SER A 319 13.60 -3.70 4.17
CA SER A 319 14.52 -4.74 4.64
C SER A 319 14.62 -5.86 3.61
N ALA A 320 15.68 -6.67 3.71
CA ALA A 320 15.88 -7.81 2.80
C ALA A 320 14.80 -8.90 2.97
N ASP A 321 14.34 -9.08 4.20
CA ASP A 321 13.31 -10.04 4.60
C ASP A 321 12.73 -9.60 5.95
N ILE A 322 11.43 -9.33 6.02
CA ILE A 322 10.79 -8.92 7.27
C ILE A 322 10.71 -10.04 8.32
N THR A 323 10.77 -11.31 7.88
CA THR A 323 10.65 -12.48 8.77
C THR A 323 11.96 -12.90 9.40
N ASP A 324 13.08 -12.25 9.03
CA ASP A 324 14.41 -12.59 9.54
C ASP A 324 14.84 -11.65 10.69
N ASP A 325 14.54 -12.06 11.91
CA ASP A 325 14.93 -11.33 13.13
C ASP A 325 16.44 -11.22 13.31
N SER A 326 17.21 -12.19 12.81
CA SER A 326 18.68 -12.18 12.91
C SER A 326 19.31 -11.02 12.14
N ARG A 327 18.59 -10.49 11.14
CA ARG A 327 18.98 -9.33 10.32
C ARG A 327 18.20 -8.07 10.68
N PHE A 328 17.46 -8.09 11.79
CA PHE A 328 16.59 -7.00 12.21
C PHE A 328 15.58 -6.62 11.11
N GLY A 329 14.94 -7.61 10.48
CA GLY A 329 14.02 -7.43 9.35
C GLY A 329 12.86 -6.47 9.58
N HIS A 330 12.54 -6.17 10.84
CA HIS A 330 11.51 -5.22 11.24
C HIS A 330 11.92 -3.73 11.19
N ILE A 331 13.22 -3.44 11.02
CA ILE A 331 13.74 -2.08 10.90
C ILE A 331 13.62 -1.63 9.45
N ASP A 332 12.94 -0.51 9.23
CA ASP A 332 12.82 0.10 7.91
C ASP A 332 14.07 0.93 7.58
N MET A 333 14.99 0.33 6.84
CA MET A 333 16.24 0.94 6.38
C MET A 333 16.03 2.11 5.41
N VAL A 334 14.83 2.28 4.84
CA VAL A 334 14.53 3.47 4.04
C VAL A 334 14.43 4.71 4.94
N SER A 335 13.84 4.54 6.12
CA SER A 335 13.63 5.61 7.12
C SER A 335 14.74 5.69 8.18
N ALA A 336 15.59 4.66 8.27
CA ALA A 336 16.69 4.62 9.23
C ALA A 336 17.79 5.62 8.84
N VAL A 337 18.39 6.26 9.84
CA VAL A 337 19.53 7.15 9.64
C VAL A 337 20.79 6.31 9.42
N ARG A 338 21.44 6.50 8.28
CA ARG A 338 22.70 5.82 7.91
C ARG A 338 23.70 6.80 7.32
N SER A 339 24.97 6.44 7.37
CA SER A 339 25.97 7.25 6.68
C SER A 339 25.68 7.25 5.18
N PRO A 340 25.50 8.41 4.53
CA PRO A 340 25.27 8.47 3.09
C PRO A 340 26.55 8.19 2.30
N GLY A 341 27.72 8.25 2.94
CA GLY A 341 29.03 8.09 2.28
C GLY A 341 29.17 9.03 1.08
N SER A 342 29.67 8.50 -0.04
CA SER A 342 29.93 9.28 -1.27
C SER A 342 28.67 9.76 -2.01
N VAL A 343 27.47 9.40 -1.53
CA VAL A 343 26.19 9.82 -2.13
C VAL A 343 25.96 11.33 -2.01
N LEU A 344 26.69 12.02 -1.13
CA LEU A 344 26.62 13.49 -1.04
C LEU A 344 27.47 14.22 -2.09
N LYS A 345 28.43 13.53 -2.75
CA LYS A 345 29.36 14.16 -3.70
C LYS A 345 28.68 14.86 -4.87
N PRO A 346 27.67 14.28 -5.55
CA PRO A 346 27.02 14.99 -6.64
C PRO A 346 26.44 16.35 -6.25
N PHE A 347 25.92 16.48 -5.02
CA PHE A 347 25.36 17.74 -4.54
C PHE A 347 26.43 18.81 -4.35
N ILE A 348 27.58 18.48 -3.74
CA ILE A 348 28.63 19.50 -3.52
C ILE A 348 29.23 19.98 -4.85
N TYR A 349 29.44 19.07 -5.80
CA TYR A 349 29.91 19.45 -7.14
C TYR A 349 28.88 20.32 -7.86
N ALA A 350 27.60 19.98 -7.77
CA ALA A 350 26.55 20.79 -8.38
C ALA A 350 26.48 22.18 -7.78
N MET A 351 26.44 22.32 -6.44
CA MET A 351 26.37 23.61 -5.77
C MET A 351 27.61 24.47 -6.01
N ALA A 352 28.80 23.87 -6.05
CA ALA A 352 30.02 24.61 -6.35
C ALA A 352 30.06 25.08 -7.81
N MET A 353 29.53 24.28 -8.75
CA MET A 353 29.33 24.73 -10.15
C MET A 353 28.27 25.83 -10.25
N ASP A 354 27.22 25.74 -9.44
CA ASP A 354 26.12 26.72 -9.42
C ASP A 354 26.59 28.12 -9.02
N GLU A 355 27.58 28.17 -8.12
CA GLU A 355 28.20 29.41 -7.66
C GLU A 355 29.40 29.85 -8.50
N GLY A 356 29.73 29.12 -9.57
CA GLY A 356 30.87 29.42 -10.43
C GLY A 356 32.24 29.16 -9.79
N LEU A 357 32.31 28.43 -8.66
CA LEU A 357 33.57 28.09 -8.00
C LEU A 357 34.41 27.10 -8.81
N ILE A 358 33.73 26.19 -9.52
CA ILE A 358 34.35 25.20 -10.41
C ILE A 358 33.50 25.02 -11.67
N HIS A 359 34.10 24.48 -12.73
CA HIS A 359 33.42 23.95 -13.91
C HIS A 359 33.86 22.49 -14.13
N PRO A 360 33.21 21.71 -15.03
CA PRO A 360 33.48 20.28 -15.18
C PRO A 360 34.93 19.90 -15.49
N ALA A 361 35.67 20.79 -16.14
CA ALA A 361 37.06 20.59 -16.51
C ALA A 361 38.06 21.25 -15.54
N SER A 362 37.59 21.88 -14.44
CA SER A 362 38.49 22.42 -13.41
C SER A 362 39.37 21.33 -12.86
N LEU A 363 40.67 21.60 -12.76
CA LEU A 363 41.65 20.66 -12.22
C LEU A 363 41.61 20.69 -10.69
N LEU A 364 41.33 19.54 -10.10
CA LEU A 364 41.34 19.29 -8.66
C LEU A 364 42.53 18.42 -8.30
N GLN A 365 42.97 18.53 -7.05
CA GLN A 365 44.16 17.84 -6.57
C GLN A 365 43.78 16.55 -5.85
N ASP A 366 44.14 15.41 -6.44
CA ASP A 366 44.10 14.09 -5.82
C ASP A 366 45.50 13.69 -5.34
N VAL A 367 46.01 14.42 -4.34
CA VAL A 367 47.33 14.24 -3.73
C VAL A 367 47.21 14.14 -2.21
N PRO A 368 48.15 13.48 -1.51
CA PRO A 368 48.10 13.38 -0.05
C PRO A 368 48.02 14.77 0.59
N ARG A 369 46.99 15.02 1.39
CA ARG A 369 46.82 16.27 2.16
C ARG A 369 46.46 15.98 3.61
N ARG A 370 46.97 16.82 4.51
CA ARG A 370 46.55 16.88 5.91
C ARG A 370 45.71 18.13 6.09
N PHE A 371 44.51 17.98 6.64
CA PHE A 371 43.64 19.09 7.03
C PHE A 371 43.66 19.15 8.56
N SER A 372 44.62 19.90 9.14
CA SER A 372 44.91 19.82 10.59
C SER A 372 45.15 18.34 11.00
N ASP A 373 44.39 17.80 11.95
CA ASP A 373 44.48 16.41 12.40
C ASP A 373 43.74 15.40 11.50
N TYR A 374 42.99 15.88 10.50
CA TYR A 374 42.21 15.05 9.59
C TYR A 374 43.00 14.65 8.34
N ARG A 375 43.12 13.34 8.09
CA ARG A 375 43.91 12.77 6.98
C ARG A 375 43.04 11.83 6.15
N PRO A 376 42.22 12.36 5.24
CA PRO A 376 41.40 11.53 4.37
C PRO A 376 42.28 10.77 3.37
N GLY A 377 41.93 9.52 3.08
CA GLY A 377 42.49 8.73 2.00
C GLY A 377 41.43 8.39 0.94
N ASN A 378 41.85 8.02 -0.26
CA ASN A 378 40.96 7.42 -1.25
C ASN A 378 40.63 5.97 -0.88
N PHE A 379 39.54 5.44 -1.43
CA PHE A 379 39.16 4.05 -1.24
C PHE A 379 40.16 3.08 -1.90
N ASP A 380 40.59 3.41 -3.13
CA ASP A 380 41.74 2.77 -3.78
C ASP A 380 43.00 3.51 -3.31
N SER A 381 43.99 2.78 -2.80
CA SER A 381 45.18 3.29 -2.08
C SER A 381 46.18 4.10 -2.93
N GLY A 382 45.76 4.63 -4.10
CA GLY A 382 46.57 5.45 -5.00
C GLY A 382 46.08 6.89 -5.13
N PHE A 383 47.02 7.80 -5.43
CA PHE A 383 46.80 9.21 -5.74
C PHE A 383 46.96 9.43 -7.25
N HIS A 384 46.08 10.21 -7.86
CA HIS A 384 46.07 10.42 -9.32
C HIS A 384 46.65 11.77 -9.75
N GLY A 385 47.06 12.61 -8.79
CA GLY A 385 47.57 13.95 -9.10
C GLY A 385 46.44 14.88 -9.57
N PRO A 386 46.65 15.71 -10.61
CA PRO A 386 45.61 16.59 -11.12
C PRO A 386 44.53 15.80 -11.88
N VAL A 387 43.27 15.95 -11.48
CA VAL A 387 42.11 15.30 -12.09
C VAL A 387 41.02 16.33 -12.36
N SER A 388 40.29 16.22 -13.46
CA SER A 388 39.16 17.13 -13.71
C SER A 388 38.03 16.88 -12.71
N ALA A 389 37.23 17.92 -12.42
CA ALA A 389 36.07 17.79 -11.55
C ALA A 389 35.08 16.70 -12.04
N SER A 390 34.88 16.56 -13.36
CA SER A 390 34.06 15.50 -13.93
C SER A 390 34.65 14.11 -13.66
N GLU A 391 35.97 13.95 -13.85
CA GLU A 391 36.65 12.67 -13.62
C GLU A 391 36.64 12.29 -12.15
N ALA A 392 36.90 13.26 -11.27
CA ALA A 392 36.87 13.07 -9.84
C ALA A 392 35.49 12.65 -9.34
N LEU A 393 34.41 13.22 -9.89
CA LEU A 393 33.05 12.83 -9.57
C LEU A 393 32.70 11.44 -10.11
N VAL A 394 33.03 11.15 -11.38
CA VAL A 394 32.79 9.82 -11.98
C VAL A 394 33.52 8.73 -11.20
N ARG A 395 34.77 8.97 -10.80
CA ARG A 395 35.57 8.03 -10.03
C ARG A 395 35.29 8.07 -8.52
N SER A 396 34.42 8.97 -8.07
CA SER A 396 34.08 9.18 -6.67
C SER A 396 35.33 9.35 -5.78
N LEU A 397 36.31 10.16 -6.21
CA LEU A 397 37.52 10.41 -5.44
C LEU A 397 37.20 11.21 -4.15
N ASN A 398 37.89 10.91 -3.05
CA ASN A 398 37.59 11.52 -1.75
C ASN A 398 38.23 12.91 -1.62
N LEU A 399 39.50 13.02 -1.99
CA LEU A 399 40.31 14.22 -1.80
C LEU A 399 39.82 15.41 -2.62
N PRO A 400 39.54 15.27 -3.93
CA PRO A 400 38.88 16.32 -4.70
C PRO A 400 37.53 16.76 -4.12
N ALA A 401 36.73 15.83 -3.59
CA ALA A 401 35.43 16.17 -3.00
C ALA A 401 35.58 16.99 -1.71
N VAL A 402 36.58 16.67 -0.87
CA VAL A 402 36.93 17.46 0.32
C VAL A 402 37.40 18.86 -0.07
N GLN A 403 38.24 18.98 -1.11
CA GLN A 403 38.70 20.28 -1.62
C GLN A 403 37.54 21.17 -2.07
N VAL A 404 36.57 20.61 -2.79
CA VAL A 404 35.39 21.37 -3.24
C VAL A 404 34.52 21.76 -2.04
N LEU A 405 34.35 20.88 -1.06
CA LEU A 405 33.59 21.19 0.16
C LEU A 405 34.27 22.29 1.00
N GLU A 406 35.59 22.28 1.07
CA GLU A 406 36.37 23.31 1.76
C GLU A 406 36.17 24.69 1.11
N ALA A 407 36.28 24.76 -0.21
CA ALA A 407 36.06 26.00 -0.95
C ALA A 407 34.61 26.50 -0.85
N TYR A 408 33.63 25.60 -0.82
CA TYR A 408 32.20 25.93 -0.73
C TYR A 408 31.74 26.30 0.69
N GLY A 409 32.31 25.63 1.70
CA GLY A 409 31.95 25.77 3.11
C GLY A 409 31.00 24.68 3.62
N PRO A 410 31.39 23.86 4.62
CA PRO A 410 30.57 22.74 5.11
C PRO A 410 29.28 23.16 5.82
N LYS A 411 29.27 24.27 6.55
CA LYS A 411 28.07 24.82 7.21
C LYS A 411 27.01 25.24 6.18
N ARG A 412 27.45 25.95 5.14
CA ARG A 412 26.60 26.37 4.03
C ARG A 412 26.02 25.17 3.28
N PHE A 413 26.86 24.18 2.98
CA PHE A 413 26.44 22.93 2.33
C PHE A 413 25.33 22.22 3.12
N ALA A 414 25.55 22.00 4.41
CA ALA A 414 24.57 21.35 5.28
C ALA A 414 23.25 22.15 5.38
N ALA A 415 23.33 23.49 5.46
CA ALA A 415 22.15 24.36 5.50
C ALA A 415 21.33 24.28 4.20
N ASN A 416 21.99 24.31 3.03
CA ASN A 416 21.31 24.22 1.74
C ASN A 416 20.63 22.86 1.52
N LEU A 417 21.30 21.76 1.90
CA LEU A 417 20.69 20.43 1.86
C LEU A 417 19.45 20.35 2.76
N ARG A 418 19.54 20.85 4.01
CA ARG A 418 18.41 20.88 4.94
C ARG A 418 17.23 21.68 4.37
N ASN A 419 17.49 22.85 3.82
CA ASN A 419 16.47 23.71 3.22
C ASN A 419 15.76 23.02 2.05
N ALA A 420 16.49 22.24 1.25
CA ALA A 420 15.93 21.45 0.15
C ALA A 420 15.21 20.15 0.58
N GLY A 421 15.22 19.80 1.87
CA GLY A 421 14.56 18.61 2.39
C GLY A 421 15.46 17.40 2.61
N LEU A 422 16.79 17.57 2.60
CA LEU A 422 17.77 16.56 3.00
C LEU A 422 18.48 16.99 4.30
N PRO A 423 17.84 16.89 5.46
CA PRO A 423 18.49 17.18 6.73
C PRO A 423 19.57 16.13 7.03
N LEU A 424 20.77 16.59 7.37
CA LEU A 424 21.87 15.74 7.83
C LEU A 424 21.85 15.64 9.35
N THR A 425 21.90 14.42 9.88
CA THR A 425 22.02 14.14 11.32
C THR A 425 23.50 14.14 11.72
N LEU A 426 23.87 15.00 12.66
CA LEU A 426 25.22 15.07 13.20
C LEU A 426 25.26 14.47 14.62
N PRO A 427 26.44 14.02 15.10
CA PRO A 427 26.62 13.70 16.51
C PRO A 427 26.25 14.89 17.40
N ALA A 428 25.81 14.61 18.63
CA ALA A 428 25.42 15.65 19.57
C ALA A 428 26.57 16.66 19.82
N GLY A 429 26.27 17.95 19.69
CA GLY A 429 27.26 19.04 19.84
C GLY A 429 28.24 19.20 18.67
N ALA A 430 28.14 18.39 17.61
CA ALA A 430 29.02 18.50 16.46
C ALA A 430 28.51 19.53 15.44
N GLU A 431 29.43 20.34 14.91
CA GLU A 431 29.18 21.28 13.82
C GLU A 431 29.52 20.65 12.44
N PRO A 432 28.84 21.08 11.36
CA PRO A 432 29.21 20.73 9.99
C PRO A 432 30.69 20.98 9.68
N ASN A 433 31.42 19.93 9.27
CA ASN A 433 32.85 20.01 8.92
C ASN A 433 33.19 19.19 7.66
N LEU A 434 34.46 19.12 7.26
CA LEU A 434 34.87 18.46 6.02
C LEU A 434 34.56 16.95 5.98
N SER A 435 34.40 16.29 7.12
CA SER A 435 34.07 14.85 7.17
C SER A 435 32.68 14.54 6.60
N LEU A 436 31.79 15.54 6.50
CA LEU A 436 30.45 15.39 5.94
C LEU A 436 30.45 14.70 4.58
N ILE A 437 31.34 15.12 3.67
CA ILE A 437 31.36 14.63 2.29
C ILE A 437 31.85 13.19 2.15
N LEU A 438 32.50 12.66 3.20
CA LEU A 438 32.97 11.29 3.27
C LEU A 438 32.09 10.42 4.19
N GLY A 439 30.94 10.93 4.63
CA GLY A 439 29.97 10.16 5.43
C GLY A 439 30.03 10.41 6.94
N GLY A 440 30.65 11.51 7.40
CA GLY A 440 30.64 11.95 8.80
C GLY A 440 29.28 12.46 9.32
N ALA A 441 28.20 12.29 8.55
CA ALA A 441 26.83 12.58 8.94
C ALA A 441 25.92 11.38 8.65
N GLY A 442 24.73 11.38 9.25
CA GLY A 442 23.65 10.48 8.92
C GLY A 442 22.61 11.12 8.00
N ALA A 443 21.97 10.33 7.15
CA ALA A 443 20.82 10.72 6.34
C ALA A 443 19.88 9.52 6.16
N ARG A 444 18.61 9.78 5.81
CA ARG A 444 17.63 8.74 5.46
C ARG A 444 17.62 8.53 3.96
N LEU A 445 17.43 7.29 3.51
CA LEU A 445 17.40 6.98 2.08
C LEU A 445 16.26 7.71 1.36
N GLU A 446 15.09 7.83 1.98
CA GLU A 446 13.97 8.59 1.40
C GLU A 446 14.30 10.06 1.12
N ASP A 447 15.01 10.73 2.03
CA ASP A 447 15.40 12.14 1.87
C ASP A 447 16.46 12.27 0.78
N ILE A 448 17.40 11.31 0.71
CA ILE A 448 18.41 11.25 -0.34
C ILE A 448 17.74 11.10 -1.70
N VAL A 449 16.83 10.14 -1.86
CA VAL A 449 16.13 9.90 -3.13
C VAL A 449 15.29 11.12 -3.52
N ALA A 450 14.61 11.74 -2.56
CA ALA A 450 13.88 12.99 -2.76
C ALA A 450 14.81 14.12 -3.27
N ALA A 451 15.99 14.31 -2.67
CA ALA A 451 16.95 15.32 -3.09
C ALA A 451 17.56 15.02 -4.47
N TYR A 452 17.86 13.75 -4.76
CA TYR A 452 18.40 13.32 -6.06
C TYR A 452 17.45 13.60 -7.23
N SER A 453 16.14 13.69 -6.97
CA SER A 453 15.16 14.10 -7.99
C SER A 453 15.49 15.47 -8.59
N ALA A 454 16.17 16.37 -7.85
CA ALA A 454 16.59 17.68 -8.34
C ALA A 454 17.40 17.61 -9.64
N PHE A 455 18.26 16.59 -9.80
CA PHE A 455 19.05 16.41 -11.02
C PHE A 455 18.16 16.13 -12.25
N ALA A 456 17.00 15.52 -12.06
CA ALA A 456 16.02 15.26 -13.12
C ALA A 456 14.93 16.33 -13.22
N ARG A 457 14.79 17.20 -12.20
CA ARG A 457 13.73 18.20 -12.05
C ARG A 457 14.27 19.64 -12.06
N HIS A 458 15.21 19.92 -12.96
CA HIS A 458 15.74 21.27 -13.17
C HIS A 458 16.24 21.96 -11.87
N GLY A 459 16.87 21.19 -10.99
CA GLY A 459 17.44 21.70 -9.73
C GLY A 459 16.45 21.80 -8.56
N LYS A 460 15.21 21.34 -8.72
CA LYS A 460 14.20 21.30 -7.66
C LYS A 460 14.06 19.92 -7.04
N ALA A 461 14.39 19.78 -5.76
CA ALA A 461 14.01 18.60 -4.98
C ALA A 461 12.52 18.64 -4.66
N ALA A 462 11.91 17.49 -4.39
CA ALA A 462 10.50 17.45 -4.00
C ALA A 462 10.22 16.33 -3.00
N ARG A 463 9.25 16.57 -2.12
CA ARG A 463 8.85 15.59 -1.10
C ARG A 463 8.21 14.37 -1.77
N LEU A 464 8.55 13.17 -1.28
CA LEU A 464 7.93 11.92 -1.72
C LEU A 464 6.43 11.92 -1.37
N ARG A 465 5.61 11.47 -2.32
CA ARG A 465 4.18 11.24 -2.15
C ARG A 465 3.94 9.75 -1.93
N LEU A 466 3.36 9.42 -0.78
CA LEU A 466 3.07 8.04 -0.37
C LEU A 466 1.61 7.68 -0.67
N LYS A 467 0.73 8.69 -0.68
CA LYS A 467 -0.69 8.61 -1.00
C LYS A 467 -1.01 9.48 -2.22
N PRO A 468 -1.99 9.11 -3.07
CA PRO A 468 -2.38 9.93 -4.21
C PRO A 468 -2.79 11.36 -3.83
N SER A 469 -3.37 11.54 -2.64
CA SER A 469 -3.80 12.83 -2.09
C SER A 469 -2.66 13.72 -1.58
N ASP A 470 -1.44 13.19 -1.40
CA ASP A 470 -0.32 13.98 -0.90
C ASP A 470 0.04 15.07 -1.94
N PRO A 471 0.25 16.34 -1.54
CA PRO A 471 0.60 17.40 -2.48
C PRO A 471 2.04 17.30 -2.96
N LEU A 472 2.30 17.65 -4.22
CA LEU A 472 3.65 17.82 -4.73
C LEU A 472 4.26 19.09 -4.13
N THR A 473 5.18 18.93 -3.18
CA THR A 473 5.88 20.03 -2.51
C THR A 473 7.31 20.11 -3.02
N GLU A 474 7.62 21.16 -3.79
CA GLU A 474 8.95 21.38 -4.38
C GLU A 474 9.80 22.33 -3.54
N ARG A 475 11.12 22.17 -3.62
CA ARG A 475 12.12 23.02 -2.98
C ARG A 475 13.31 23.19 -3.92
N ALA A 476 13.71 24.44 -4.16
CA ALA A 476 14.90 24.72 -4.94
C ALA A 476 16.16 24.24 -4.20
N LEU A 477 17.08 23.62 -4.94
CA LEU A 477 18.35 23.11 -4.41
C LEU A 477 19.57 23.66 -5.17
N MET A 478 19.45 23.84 -6.49
CA MET A 478 20.49 24.37 -7.38
C MET A 478 19.85 24.90 -8.67
N SER A 479 20.59 25.61 -9.52
CA SER A 479 20.08 26.00 -10.83
C SER A 479 19.81 24.81 -11.77
N PRO A 480 18.95 24.99 -12.79
CA PRO A 480 18.77 24.00 -13.85
C PRO A 480 20.07 23.62 -14.58
N GLY A 481 21.01 24.57 -14.72
CA GLY A 481 22.29 24.37 -15.41
C GLY A 481 23.21 23.43 -14.63
N ALA A 482 23.43 23.70 -13.34
CA ALA A 482 24.21 22.84 -12.46
C ALA A 482 23.63 21.42 -12.39
N ALA A 483 22.30 21.32 -12.23
CA ALA A 483 21.60 20.04 -12.22
C ALA A 483 21.82 19.23 -13.51
N TRP A 484 21.72 19.88 -14.67
CA TRP A 484 21.92 19.25 -15.97
C TRP A 484 23.37 18.78 -16.18
N ILE A 485 24.35 19.62 -15.83
CA ILE A 485 25.78 19.31 -15.95
C ILE A 485 26.12 18.07 -15.12
N VAL A 486 25.76 18.07 -13.83
CA VAL A 486 26.07 16.94 -12.94
C VAL A 486 25.33 15.68 -13.37
N ARG A 487 24.07 15.78 -13.79
CA ARG A 487 23.35 14.63 -14.36
C ARG A 487 24.09 14.01 -15.54
N ARG A 488 24.64 14.81 -16.46
CA ARG A 488 25.42 14.31 -17.61
C ARG A 488 26.74 13.67 -17.20
N ILE A 489 27.42 14.23 -16.20
CA ILE A 489 28.63 13.61 -15.63
C ILE A 489 28.29 12.23 -15.08
N LEU A 490 27.24 12.11 -14.26
CA LEU A 490 26.78 10.84 -13.70
C LEU A 490 26.30 9.84 -14.75
N ALA A 491 25.77 10.31 -15.88
CA ALA A 491 25.38 9.47 -17.02
C ALA A 491 26.57 8.93 -17.82
N GLY A 492 27.81 9.35 -17.49
CA GLY A 492 29.03 8.99 -18.23
C GLY A 492 29.18 9.71 -19.56
N GLU A 493 28.44 10.81 -19.78
CA GLU A 493 28.44 11.56 -21.04
C GLU A 493 29.54 12.63 -21.11
N ALA A 494 30.26 12.86 -20.00
CA ALA A 494 31.32 13.86 -19.90
C ALA A 494 32.55 13.57 -20.80
N HIS A 495 32.72 12.35 -21.31
CA HIS A 495 33.87 11.96 -22.14
C HIS A 495 33.73 12.30 -23.65
N ARG A 496 32.71 13.06 -24.07
CA ARG A 496 32.55 13.48 -25.47
C ARG A 496 33.09 14.89 -25.74
N PHE A 497 34.33 15.16 -25.33
CA PHE A 497 35.11 16.22 -25.96
C PHE A 497 35.93 15.60 -27.11
N PRO A 498 35.94 16.18 -28.32
CA PRO A 498 36.71 15.65 -29.44
C PRO A 498 38.20 15.90 -29.19
N MET A 499 38.89 14.93 -28.58
CA MET A 499 40.35 14.86 -28.64
C MET A 499 40.75 14.37 -30.05
N PRO A 500 41.85 14.87 -30.64
CA PRO A 500 42.30 14.43 -31.96
C PRO A 500 42.55 12.92 -31.96
N ARG A 501 42.03 12.26 -33.00
CA ARG A 501 42.07 10.81 -33.30
C ARG A 501 43.20 10.04 -32.59
N CYS A 502 42.84 9.24 -31.59
CA CYS A 502 43.59 8.03 -31.26
C CYS A 502 42.68 6.81 -31.49
N ARG A 503 42.82 6.20 -32.68
CA ARG A 503 42.15 4.95 -33.06
C ARG A 503 42.76 3.81 -32.24
N ARG A 504 42.18 3.49 -31.08
CA ARG A 504 42.21 2.13 -30.54
C ARG A 504 40.79 1.74 -30.12
N ARG A 505 40.28 0.67 -30.74
CA ARG A 505 39.07 -0.04 -30.30
C ARG A 505 39.33 -0.62 -28.91
N CYS A 506 39.13 0.17 -27.86
CA CYS A 506 39.08 -0.32 -26.49
C CYS A 506 37.65 -0.82 -26.22
N ARG A 507 37.49 -2.14 -26.35
CA ARG A 507 36.31 -2.88 -25.91
C ARG A 507 36.21 -2.71 -24.38
N TRP A 508 35.19 -1.99 -23.92
CA TRP A 508 34.97 -1.70 -22.48
C TRP A 508 34.82 -3.01 -21.68
N ARG A 509 35.86 -3.37 -20.92
CA ARG A 509 35.86 -4.32 -19.79
C ARG A 509 36.02 -3.57 -18.45
N GLY A 510 35.45 -2.37 -18.32
CA GLY A 510 35.45 -1.59 -17.08
C GLY A 510 34.17 -1.81 -16.29
N LYS A 511 34.29 -2.15 -15.00
CA LYS A 511 33.18 -2.11 -14.03
C LYS A 511 32.64 -0.67 -13.95
N PRO A 512 31.32 -0.45 -13.80
CA PRO A 512 30.80 0.89 -13.52
C PRO A 512 31.36 1.39 -12.18
N ALA A 513 31.49 2.71 -12.04
CA ALA A 513 32.11 3.36 -10.88
C ALA A 513 31.26 3.24 -9.60
N PRO A 514 31.87 3.15 -8.39
CA PRO A 514 31.22 2.84 -7.12
C PRO A 514 30.46 4.02 -6.50
N ALA A 515 29.71 4.78 -7.30
CA ALA A 515 28.57 5.50 -6.77
C ALA A 515 27.41 4.52 -6.75
N THR A 516 26.71 4.42 -5.61
CA THR A 516 25.40 3.78 -5.45
C THR A 516 24.64 3.75 -6.77
N ALA A 517 24.22 2.56 -7.23
CA ALA A 517 23.58 2.39 -8.53
C ALA A 517 22.23 3.14 -8.55
N ILE A 518 22.27 4.45 -8.79
CA ILE A 518 21.13 5.31 -9.00
C ILE A 518 20.96 5.44 -10.51
N ALA A 519 20.16 4.54 -11.09
CA ALA A 519 19.82 4.62 -12.50
C ALA A 519 18.69 5.65 -12.68
N THR A 520 18.98 6.78 -13.34
CA THR A 520 17.99 7.78 -13.78
C THR A 520 17.61 7.62 -15.26
N ARG A 521 17.69 6.38 -15.80
CA ARG A 521 17.30 6.11 -17.19
C ARG A 521 15.79 5.89 -17.27
N GLY A 522 15.07 6.86 -17.84
CA GLY A 522 13.61 6.82 -18.04
C GLY A 522 12.85 7.72 -17.05
N ARG A 523 11.57 7.43 -16.80
CA ARG A 523 10.69 8.18 -15.88
C ARG A 523 10.92 7.90 -14.39
N SER A 524 11.85 7.00 -14.04
CA SER A 524 11.98 6.48 -12.67
C SER A 524 13.41 6.65 -12.14
N ALA A 525 13.53 6.97 -10.86
CA ALA A 525 14.78 6.93 -10.10
C ALA A 525 14.71 5.79 -9.10
N SER A 526 15.72 4.90 -9.12
CA SER A 526 15.84 3.77 -8.20
C SER A 526 17.16 3.87 -7.44
N CYS A 527 17.15 3.70 -6.12
CA CYS A 527 18.34 3.67 -5.28
C CYS A 527 18.33 2.44 -4.37
N ALA A 528 19.46 1.75 -4.27
CA ALA A 528 19.64 0.58 -3.40
C ALA A 528 20.86 0.77 -2.50
N ILE A 529 20.68 0.60 -1.19
CA ILE A 529 21.77 0.65 -0.20
C ILE A 529 21.74 -0.67 0.59
N SER A 530 22.91 -1.31 0.75
CA SER A 530 23.09 -2.43 1.68
C SER A 530 23.96 -2.01 2.85
N ASP A 531 23.56 -2.35 4.07
CA ASP A 531 24.30 -2.02 5.29
C ASP A 531 25.18 -3.21 5.69
N ARG A 532 26.48 -2.98 5.92
CA ARG A 532 27.38 -4.01 6.46
C ARG A 532 27.55 -3.75 7.96
N HIS A 533 27.02 -4.67 8.77
CA HIS A 533 27.02 -4.71 10.24
C HIS A 533 25.97 -3.82 10.93
N LEU A 534 24.89 -4.46 11.41
CA LEU A 534 23.94 -3.90 12.37
C LEU A 534 24.44 -4.12 13.81
N ASP A 535 25.34 -3.25 14.30
CA ASP A 535 25.78 -3.26 15.71
C ASP A 535 25.08 -2.17 16.56
N ARG A 536 24.78 -2.51 17.82
CA ARG A 536 23.98 -1.75 18.81
C ARG A 536 24.69 -0.54 19.45
N ALA A 537 25.76 0.01 18.87
CA ALA A 537 26.51 1.09 19.50
C ALA A 537 25.95 2.50 19.15
N PRO A 538 25.50 3.30 20.14
CA PRO A 538 25.16 4.70 19.89
C PRO A 538 26.43 5.49 19.55
N GLY A 539 26.47 6.11 18.37
CA GLY A 539 27.53 7.06 17.99
C GLY A 539 28.46 6.65 16.84
N ARG A 540 28.31 5.46 16.24
CA ARG A 540 28.98 5.09 14.98
C ARG A 540 27.96 4.70 13.92
N TYR A 541 27.87 5.47 12.83
CA TYR A 541 27.09 5.08 11.67
C TYR A 541 27.87 4.00 10.90
N ALA A 542 27.39 2.74 10.93
CA ALA A 542 27.92 1.68 10.08
C ALA A 542 27.79 2.08 8.59
N GLY A 543 28.84 1.82 7.81
CA GLY A 543 28.94 2.19 6.40
C GLY A 543 28.26 1.18 5.50
N GLY A 544 27.34 1.64 4.66
CA GLY A 544 26.72 0.82 3.62
C GLY A 544 27.55 0.74 2.33
N GLY A 545 27.52 -0.42 1.66
CA GLY A 545 28.15 -0.64 0.35
C GLY A 545 27.11 -0.72 -0.78
N PRO A 546 27.47 -0.37 -2.03
CA PRO A 546 26.57 -0.44 -3.17
C PRO A 546 26.24 -1.90 -3.55
N VAL A 547 24.97 -2.16 -3.88
CA VAL A 547 24.53 -3.41 -4.53
C VAL A 547 24.26 -3.13 -6.01
N TRP A 548 24.88 -3.93 -6.89
CA TRP A 548 24.82 -3.74 -8.33
C TRP A 548 23.56 -4.36 -8.94
N LEU A 549 22.67 -3.53 -9.49
CA LEU A 549 21.52 -3.95 -10.30
C LEU A 549 21.82 -3.75 -11.78
N ARG A 550 21.98 -4.84 -12.53
CA ARG A 550 22.15 -4.81 -14.00
C ARG A 550 20.86 -5.31 -14.66
N GLN A 551 20.02 -4.40 -15.17
CA GLN A 551 18.94 -4.79 -16.09
C GLN A 551 19.58 -5.34 -17.38
N ARG A 552 19.38 -6.63 -17.67
CA ARG A 552 19.61 -7.15 -19.03
C ARG A 552 18.48 -6.61 -19.91
N ARG A 553 18.84 -5.89 -20.97
CA ARG A 553 17.91 -5.67 -22.10
C ARG A 553 17.67 -7.02 -22.76
N THR A 554 16.48 -7.59 -22.60
CA THR A 554 15.90 -8.45 -23.63
C THR A 554 15.50 -7.50 -24.76
N ALA A 555 16.35 -7.40 -25.78
CA ALA A 555 15.92 -6.84 -27.05
C ALA A 555 14.94 -7.85 -27.65
N ALA A 556 13.65 -7.52 -27.66
CA ALA A 556 12.72 -8.13 -28.60
C ALA A 556 13.21 -7.76 -30.01
N GLN A 557 13.65 -8.75 -30.78
CA GLN A 557 13.79 -8.59 -32.22
C GLN A 557 12.40 -8.41 -32.80
N PRO A 558 12.12 -7.35 -33.58
CA PRO A 558 10.95 -7.33 -34.44
C PRO A 558 11.15 -8.37 -35.55
N GLY A 559 10.11 -9.17 -35.79
CA GLY A 559 10.15 -10.28 -36.74
C GLY A 559 10.49 -9.86 -38.17
N GLN A 560 11.23 -10.75 -38.83
CA GLN A 560 10.97 -11.18 -40.21
C GLN A 560 10.81 -12.69 -40.19
#